data_AF-A0A0E3LJI3-F1
#
_entry.id   AF-A0A0E3LJI3-F1
#
_cell.length_a   1.000
_cell.length_b   1.000
_cell.length_c   1.000
_cell.angle_alpha   90.00
_cell.angle_beta   90.00
_cell.angle_gamma   90.00
#
_symmetry.space_group_name_H-M   'P 1'
#
loop_
_entity.id
_entity.type
_entity.pdbx_description
1 polymer ?
#
loop_
_entity_poly.entity_id
_entity_poly.type
_entity_poly.pdbx_seq_one_letter_code
_entity_poly.pdbx_strand_id
1 'polypeptide(L)'
;MIALPVIKTHWTATFTMGLKSQISITADTDRRQLPHGLHMDALFGNMIAESNLIYKPDFYISDATKCFVTGGPDLGTLREPGIVLASSDVVANDVTGLALLKTLGTGPKIQDHSVWSQPQIKRAVELGLGYAAGKK
;
A
#
# COMPACT_ATOMS: atom_id res chain seq x y z
N MET A 1 0.57 18.38 1.89
CA MET A 1 1.75 17.47 1.95
C MET A 1 1.74 16.52 0.77
N ILE A 2 2.91 16.28 0.18
CA ILE A 2 3.12 15.29 -0.89
C ILE A 2 3.84 14.07 -0.28
N ALA A 3 3.30 12.88 -0.47
CA ALA A 3 3.94 11.62 -0.09
C ALA A 3 4.67 11.00 -1.28
N LEU A 4 5.85 10.41 -1.03
CA LEU A 4 6.72 9.79 -2.02
C LEU A 4 6.92 8.29 -1.73
N PRO A 5 5.87 7.45 -1.76
CA PRO A 5 6.02 6.02 -1.51
C PRO A 5 6.73 5.31 -2.68
N VAL A 6 7.29 4.12 -2.42
CA VAL A 6 7.83 3.23 -3.44
C VAL A 6 6.86 2.06 -3.63
N ILE A 7 6.52 1.74 -4.87
CA ILE A 7 5.63 0.62 -5.24
C ILE A 7 6.41 -0.68 -5.13
N LYS A 8 6.09 -1.50 -4.12
CA LYS A 8 6.73 -2.81 -3.91
C LYS A 8 5.92 -3.73 -3.02
N THR A 9 6.26 -5.01 -3.04
CA THR A 9 5.78 -5.99 -2.07
C THR A 9 6.42 -5.78 -0.69
N HIS A 10 5.76 -6.30 0.35
CA HIS A 10 6.24 -6.22 1.72
C HIS A 10 5.81 -7.46 2.50
N TRP A 11 6.74 -8.15 3.16
CA TRP A 11 6.43 -9.42 3.84
C TRP A 11 5.46 -9.30 5.03
N THR A 12 5.53 -8.23 5.85
CA THR A 12 4.58 -8.01 6.97
C THR A 12 3.27 -7.31 6.60
N ALA A 13 3.24 -6.61 5.47
CA ALA A 13 2.14 -5.70 5.12
C ALA A 13 1.53 -6.04 3.77
N THR A 14 1.92 -7.14 3.15
CA THR A 14 1.63 -7.51 1.75
C THR A 14 2.28 -6.59 0.71
N PHE A 15 2.12 -5.26 0.83
CA PHE A 15 2.72 -4.27 -0.05
C PHE A 15 3.05 -2.95 0.68
N THR A 16 3.88 -2.13 0.03
CA THR A 16 4.19 -0.75 0.43
C THR A 16 3.78 0.16 -0.71
N MET A 17 2.87 1.10 -0.41
CA MET A 17 2.43 2.20 -1.29
C MET A 17 1.90 3.36 -0.40
N GLY A 18 0.99 4.19 -0.91
CA GLY A 18 0.52 5.43 -0.29
C GLY A 18 -0.17 5.23 1.06
N LEU A 19 -1.06 4.25 1.23
CA LEU A 19 -1.74 4.02 2.51
C LEU A 19 -0.74 3.74 3.64
N LYS A 20 0.33 2.99 3.34
CA LYS A 20 1.35 2.60 4.32
C LYS A 20 2.28 3.76 4.71
N SER A 21 2.31 4.86 3.96
CA SER A 21 3.14 6.03 4.30
C SER A 21 2.84 6.58 5.70
N GLN A 22 1.60 6.45 6.18
CA GLN A 22 1.22 6.87 7.54
C GLN A 22 1.91 6.08 8.65
N ILE A 23 2.23 4.80 8.41
CA ILE A 23 2.97 3.99 9.39
C ILE A 23 4.40 4.51 9.57
N SER A 24 4.97 5.17 8.56
CA SER A 24 6.34 5.70 8.62
C SER A 24 6.47 6.95 9.49
N ILE A 25 5.37 7.67 9.75
CA ILE A 25 5.37 8.87 10.60
C ILE A 25 4.96 8.58 12.05
N THR A 26 4.60 7.33 12.36
CA THR A 26 4.38 6.86 13.73
C THR A 26 5.72 6.71 14.45
N ALA A 27 5.78 7.13 15.73
CA ALA A 27 6.97 6.97 16.56
C ALA A 27 7.41 5.49 16.60
N ASP A 28 8.72 5.24 16.64
CA ASP A 28 9.24 3.86 16.52
C ASP A 28 8.73 2.95 17.66
N THR A 29 8.60 3.49 18.87
CA THR A 29 8.05 2.76 20.03
C THR A 29 6.63 2.28 19.80
N ASP A 30 5.78 3.13 19.23
CA ASP A 30 4.36 2.83 18.97
C ASP A 30 4.23 1.93 17.74
N ARG A 31 5.05 2.17 16.71
CA ARG A 31 5.08 1.36 15.51
C ARG A 31 5.43 -0.10 15.85
N ARG A 32 6.32 -0.36 16.81
CA ARG A 32 6.67 -1.72 17.25
C ARG A 32 5.51 -2.46 17.94
N GLN A 33 4.48 -1.76 18.42
CA GLN A 33 3.28 -2.36 19.01
C GLN A 33 2.25 -2.80 17.96
N LEU A 34 2.41 -2.40 16.70
CA LEU A 34 1.52 -2.83 15.61
C LEU A 34 1.75 -4.31 15.30
N PRO A 35 0.70 -5.04 14.85
CA PRO A 35 0.78 -6.48 14.61
C PRO A 35 1.50 -6.80 13.28
N HIS A 36 2.80 -6.50 13.21
CA HIS A 36 3.63 -6.77 12.04
C HIS A 36 3.90 -8.27 11.88
N GLY A 37 3.52 -8.86 10.75
CA GLY A 37 3.72 -10.29 10.51
C GLY A 37 2.80 -11.16 11.36
N LEU A 38 3.17 -12.42 11.62
CA LEU A 38 2.40 -13.33 12.51
C LEU A 38 0.99 -13.72 12.01
N HIS A 39 0.79 -13.84 10.70
CA HIS A 39 -0.53 -14.13 10.10
C HIS A 39 -1.62 -13.07 10.42
N MET A 40 -1.20 -11.88 10.86
CA MET A 40 -2.08 -10.74 11.14
C MET A 40 -2.22 -9.79 9.96
N ASP A 41 -1.90 -10.24 8.73
CA ASP A 41 -1.89 -9.43 7.51
C ASP A 41 -3.22 -8.66 7.31
N ALA A 42 -4.35 -9.28 7.63
CA ALA A 42 -5.67 -8.66 7.53
C ALA A 42 -5.89 -7.56 8.58
N LEU A 43 -5.59 -7.85 9.85
CA LEU A 43 -5.70 -6.89 10.94
C LEU A 43 -4.77 -5.69 10.69
N PHE A 44 -3.51 -5.97 10.37
CA PHE A 44 -2.54 -4.92 10.12
C PHE A 44 -2.86 -4.11 8.88
N GLY A 45 -3.37 -4.75 7.82
CA GLY A 45 -3.85 -4.06 6.64
C GLY A 45 -5.01 -3.10 6.94
N ASN A 46 -5.95 -3.50 7.80
CA ASN A 46 -7.02 -2.61 8.26
C ASN A 46 -6.48 -1.42 9.06
N MET A 47 -5.54 -1.66 9.98
CA MET A 47 -4.91 -0.60 10.77
C MET A 47 -4.12 0.39 9.90
N ILE A 48 -3.46 -0.09 8.84
CA ILE A 48 -2.81 0.79 7.85
C ILE A 48 -3.83 1.74 7.22
N ALA A 49 -4.98 1.23 6.77
CA ALA A 49 -6.03 2.09 6.23
C ALA A 49 -6.54 3.08 7.29
N GLU A 50 -6.82 2.60 8.50
CA GLU A 50 -7.34 3.43 9.61
C GLU A 50 -6.39 4.54 10.04
N SER A 51 -5.08 4.32 9.95
CA SER A 51 -4.07 5.36 10.27
C SER A 51 -4.20 6.61 9.36
N ASN A 52 -4.78 6.46 8.17
CA ASN A 52 -5.03 7.58 7.25
C ASN A 52 -6.22 8.46 7.68
N LEU A 53 -7.02 8.04 8.67
CA LEU A 53 -8.07 8.90 9.26
C LEU A 53 -7.48 10.03 10.12
N ILE A 54 -6.32 9.80 10.73
CA ILE A 54 -5.63 10.80 11.53
C ILE A 54 -5.07 11.88 10.61
N TYR A 55 -4.41 11.42 9.55
CA TYR A 55 -3.82 12.30 8.56
C TYR A 55 -3.71 11.59 7.21
N LYS A 56 -4.18 12.25 6.15
CA LYS A 56 -4.11 11.75 4.78
C LYS A 56 -3.35 12.78 3.92
N PRO A 57 -2.23 12.41 3.28
CA PRO A 57 -1.56 13.26 2.32
C PRO A 57 -2.52 13.80 1.24
N ASP A 58 -2.24 15.01 0.76
CA ASP A 58 -3.03 15.68 -0.28
C ASP A 58 -2.71 15.14 -1.67
N PHE A 59 -1.48 14.62 -1.84
CA PHE A 59 -0.99 14.13 -3.12
C PHE A 59 0.08 13.04 -2.92
N TYR A 60 0.14 12.10 -3.85
CA TYR A 60 1.06 10.97 -3.86
C TYR A 60 1.82 10.95 -5.19
N ILE A 61 3.13 10.79 -5.12
CA ILE A 61 3.99 10.52 -6.28
C ILE A 61 4.69 9.19 -5.97
N SER A 62 4.12 8.09 -6.46
CA SER A 62 4.59 6.74 -6.18
C SER A 62 5.67 6.33 -7.16
N ASP A 63 6.87 6.06 -6.63
CA ASP A 63 8.03 5.61 -7.38
C ASP A 63 7.87 4.12 -7.76
N ALA A 64 7.83 3.86 -9.07
CA ALA A 64 7.95 2.54 -9.67
C ALA A 64 9.08 2.54 -10.71
N THR A 65 10.13 3.32 -10.51
CA THR A 65 11.36 3.16 -11.28
C THR A 65 11.92 1.75 -11.05
N LYS A 66 11.85 1.27 -9.81
CA LYS A 66 12.20 -0.09 -9.39
C LYS A 66 11.21 -0.64 -8.36
N CYS A 67 10.79 -1.89 -8.54
CA CYS A 67 9.79 -2.57 -7.73
C CYS A 67 10.29 -3.95 -7.30
N PHE A 68 10.31 -4.22 -5.99
CA PHE A 68 10.43 -5.61 -5.50
C PHE A 68 9.08 -6.30 -5.62
N VAL A 69 8.93 -7.21 -6.58
CA VAL A 69 7.65 -7.89 -6.90
C VAL A 69 7.42 -9.16 -6.08
N THR A 70 8.47 -9.68 -5.43
CA THR A 70 8.42 -10.75 -4.42
C THR A 70 9.45 -10.47 -3.34
N GLY A 71 9.22 -10.96 -2.12
CA GLY A 71 10.21 -10.92 -1.03
C GLY A 71 10.53 -9.53 -0.46
N GLY A 72 9.85 -8.47 -0.92
CA GLY A 72 10.13 -7.11 -0.49
C GLY A 72 9.96 -6.90 1.03
N PRO A 73 10.49 -5.80 1.58
CA PRO A 73 10.67 -4.52 0.89
C PRO A 73 12.04 -4.26 0.25
N ASP A 74 13.02 -5.13 0.47
CA ASP A 74 14.44 -4.94 0.12
C ASP A 74 15.13 -6.20 -0.40
N LEU A 75 14.42 -7.33 -0.40
CA LEU A 75 14.90 -8.63 -0.89
C LEU A 75 13.95 -9.17 -1.97
N GLY A 76 14.41 -10.22 -2.67
CA GLY A 76 13.61 -10.96 -3.64
C GLY A 76 13.74 -10.45 -5.07
N THR A 77 12.67 -10.57 -5.86
CA THR A 77 12.74 -10.32 -7.30
C THR A 77 12.52 -8.84 -7.62
N LEU A 78 13.53 -8.21 -8.24
CA LEU A 78 13.46 -6.83 -8.71
C LEU A 78 12.92 -6.75 -10.14
N ARG A 79 12.12 -5.73 -10.41
CA ARG A 79 11.65 -5.32 -11.74
C ARG A 79 11.82 -3.81 -11.87
N GLU A 80 12.12 -3.32 -13.07
CA GLU A 80 12.40 -1.91 -13.32
C GLU A 80 11.45 -1.34 -14.39
N PRO A 81 10.18 -1.06 -14.06
CA PRO A 81 9.23 -0.58 -15.04
C PRO A 81 9.49 0.87 -15.46
N GLY A 82 10.29 1.64 -14.71
CA GLY A 82 10.77 2.96 -15.13
C GLY A 82 9.69 4.05 -15.14
N ILE A 83 8.64 3.92 -14.33
CA ILE A 83 7.51 4.85 -14.30
C ILE A 83 7.25 5.43 -12.90
N VAL A 84 6.44 6.47 -12.86
CA VAL A 84 5.94 7.09 -11.64
C VAL A 84 4.43 7.22 -11.75
N LEU A 85 3.70 6.92 -10.67
CA LEU A 85 2.27 7.18 -10.56
C LEU A 85 2.05 8.47 -9.76
N ALA A 86 1.11 9.31 -10.17
CA ALA A 86 0.77 10.55 -9.47
C ALA A 86 -0.74 10.66 -9.28
N SER A 87 -1.20 10.87 -8.05
CA SER A 87 -2.63 10.91 -7.72
C SER A 87 -2.90 11.69 -6.42
N SER A 88 -4.03 12.38 -6.36
CA SER A 88 -4.59 12.94 -5.10
C SER A 88 -5.46 11.94 -4.33
N ASP A 89 -5.87 10.85 -4.98
CA ASP A 89 -6.63 9.75 -4.39
C ASP A 89 -5.69 8.59 -4.03
N VAL A 90 -5.60 8.31 -2.73
CA VAL A 90 -4.74 7.25 -2.19
C VAL A 90 -5.22 5.84 -2.56
N VAL A 91 -6.53 5.65 -2.68
CA VAL A 91 -7.11 4.36 -3.10
C VAL A 91 -6.79 4.13 -4.58
N ALA A 92 -7.00 5.15 -5.42
CA ALA A 92 -6.65 5.06 -6.84
C ALA A 92 -5.15 4.83 -7.04
N ASN A 93 -4.31 5.50 -6.25
CA ASN A 93 -2.86 5.32 -6.25
C ASN A 93 -2.46 3.87 -5.96
N ASP A 94 -2.94 3.32 -4.84
CA ASP A 94 -2.50 1.99 -4.39
C ASP A 94 -3.12 0.88 -5.23
N VAL A 95 -4.36 1.03 -5.69
CA VAL A 95 -4.99 0.07 -6.61
C VAL A 95 -4.26 0.02 -7.95
N THR A 96 -3.87 1.18 -8.49
CA THR A 96 -3.08 1.25 -9.74
C THR A 96 -1.71 0.63 -9.55
N GLY A 97 -1.04 0.91 -8.43
CA GLY A 97 0.26 0.30 -8.12
C GLY A 97 0.16 -1.22 -7.91
N LEU A 98 -0.91 -1.72 -7.29
CA LEU A 98 -1.16 -3.16 -7.17
C LEU A 98 -1.40 -3.80 -8.53
N ALA A 99 -2.18 -3.14 -9.41
CA ALA A 99 -2.38 -3.60 -10.77
C ALA A 99 -1.04 -3.67 -11.53
N LEU A 100 -0.20 -2.63 -11.42
CA LEU A 100 1.16 -2.64 -11.97
C LEU A 100 1.96 -3.83 -11.44
N LEU A 101 2.03 -4.05 -10.13
CA LEU A 101 2.73 -5.20 -9.55
C LEU A 101 2.24 -6.52 -10.15
N LYS A 102 0.92 -6.73 -10.29
CA LYS A 102 0.35 -7.94 -10.90
C LYS A 102 0.82 -8.14 -12.34
N THR A 103 0.95 -7.08 -13.14
CA THR A 103 1.48 -7.18 -14.52
C THR A 103 2.95 -7.59 -14.57
N LEU A 104 3.72 -7.29 -13.52
CA LEU A 104 5.16 -7.59 -13.42
C LEU A 104 5.45 -8.99 -12.86
N GLY A 105 4.40 -9.71 -12.40
CA GLY A 105 4.47 -11.03 -11.80
C GLY A 105 4.83 -10.97 -10.31
N THR A 106 3.86 -11.29 -9.45
CA THR A 106 4.00 -11.24 -7.98
C THR A 106 3.79 -12.61 -7.32
N GLY A 107 3.95 -12.68 -5.99
CA GLY A 107 3.57 -13.86 -5.22
C GLY A 107 2.05 -14.01 -5.05
N PRO A 108 1.57 -15.21 -4.63
CA PRO A 108 0.14 -15.56 -4.58
C PRO A 108 -0.75 -14.54 -3.84
N LYS A 109 -0.26 -13.97 -2.73
CA LYS A 109 -1.00 -12.98 -1.91
C LYS A 109 -1.50 -11.78 -2.72
N ILE A 110 -0.81 -11.40 -3.79
CA ILE A 110 -1.20 -10.30 -4.69
C ILE A 110 -1.65 -10.85 -6.05
N GLN A 111 -0.98 -11.87 -6.59
CA GLN A 111 -1.24 -12.39 -7.93
C GLN A 111 -2.65 -12.99 -8.05
N ASP A 112 -3.09 -13.72 -7.04
CA ASP A 112 -4.30 -14.55 -7.12
C ASP A 112 -5.55 -13.86 -6.54
N HIS A 113 -5.36 -12.68 -5.97
CA HIS A 113 -6.43 -11.91 -5.33
C HIS A 113 -6.76 -10.64 -6.12
N SER A 114 -8.01 -10.17 -6.01
CA SER A 114 -8.37 -8.86 -6.53
C SER A 114 -7.57 -7.77 -5.83
N VAL A 115 -7.19 -6.73 -6.56
CA VAL A 115 -6.59 -5.52 -5.96
C VAL A 115 -7.53 -4.89 -4.92
N TRP A 116 -8.84 -5.01 -5.14
CA TRP A 116 -9.89 -4.53 -4.25
C TRP A 116 -10.11 -5.39 -3.01
N SER A 117 -9.66 -6.66 -3.03
CA SER A 117 -9.79 -7.56 -1.87
C SER A 117 -8.62 -7.45 -0.89
N GLN A 118 -7.59 -6.67 -1.22
CA GLN A 118 -6.48 -6.43 -0.30
C GLN A 118 -7.01 -5.72 0.96
N PRO A 119 -6.70 -6.18 2.18
CA PRO A 119 -7.31 -5.65 3.41
C PRO A 119 -7.19 -4.12 3.53
N GLN A 120 -6.02 -3.57 3.19
CA GLN A 120 -5.77 -2.12 3.17
C GLN A 120 -6.73 -1.38 2.23
N ILE A 121 -6.91 -1.89 1.01
CA ILE A 121 -7.75 -1.26 -0.01
C ILE A 121 -9.21 -1.36 0.39
N LYS A 122 -9.68 -2.56 0.74
CA LYS A 122 -11.06 -2.81 1.15
C LYS A 122 -11.44 -1.88 2.30
N ARG A 123 -10.62 -1.83 3.35
CA ARG A 123 -10.87 -0.98 4.52
C ARG A 123 -10.83 0.50 4.17
N ALA A 124 -9.90 0.93 3.31
CA ALA A 124 -9.83 2.33 2.89
C ALA A 124 -11.08 2.79 2.12
N VAL A 125 -11.66 1.91 1.30
CA VAL A 125 -12.94 2.16 0.61
C VAL A 125 -14.08 2.25 1.63
N GLU A 126 -14.18 1.32 2.58
CA GLU A 126 -15.20 1.36 3.65
C GLU A 126 -15.15 2.68 4.47
N LEU A 127 -13.94 3.22 4.68
CA LEU A 127 -13.69 4.43 5.44
C LEU A 127 -13.84 5.73 4.65
N GLY A 128 -14.06 5.67 3.33
CA GLY A 128 -14.20 6.88 2.52
C GLY A 128 -12.89 7.61 2.21
N LEU A 129 -11.75 6.93 2.22
CA LEU A 129 -10.43 7.56 2.02
C LEU A 129 -10.10 7.91 0.56
N GLY A 130 -10.89 7.42 -0.39
CA GLY A 130 -10.75 7.72 -1.83
C GLY A 130 -12.11 7.84 -2.51
N TYR A 131 -12.13 8.27 -3.78
CA TYR A 131 -13.35 8.57 -4.54
C TYR A 131 -14.17 7.34 -4.93
N ALA A 132 -13.60 6.13 -4.77
CA ALA A 132 -14.33 4.87 -4.94
C ALA A 132 -15.41 4.67 -3.86
N ALA A 133 -15.27 5.32 -2.71
CA ALA A 133 -16.38 5.49 -1.79
C ALA A 133 -17.28 6.59 -2.36
N GLY A 134 -18.43 6.22 -2.89
CA GLY A 134 -19.36 7.18 -3.50
C GLY A 134 -19.55 8.41 -2.63
N LYS A 135 -19.61 9.59 -3.25
CA LYS A 135 -19.93 10.84 -2.56
C LYS A 135 -21.17 10.61 -1.68
N LYS A 136 -21.03 10.78 -0.37
CA LYS A 136 -22.19 11.03 0.50
C LYS A 136 -22.79 12.38 0.17
#